data_AF-A0A8X7TVW6-F1
#
_entry.id   AF-A0A8X7TVW6-F1
#
_cell.length_a   1.000
_cell.length_b   1.000
_cell.length_c   1.000
_cell.angle_alpha   90.00
_cell.angle_beta   90.00
_cell.angle_gamma   90.00
#
_symmetry.space_group_name_H-M   'P 1'
#
loop_
_entity.id
_entity.type
_entity.pdbx_description
1 polymer ?
#
loop_
_entity_poly.entity_id
_entity_poly.type
_entity_poly.pdbx_seq_one_letter_code
_entity_poly.pdbx_strand_id
1 'polypeptide(L)'
;MRLHLGDLDCLLTRCAFSPKRNWEETLLDLQTFRGTKHSRTLLLLAWQGTIYFIWSERNNRLHRNTFRSSQSIVSEIDRTIRRKLASVRPANPALSSALLQLWFSNH
;
A
#
# COMPACT_ATOMS: atom_id res chain seq x y z
N MET A 1 -14.05 14.00 6.81
CA MET A 1 -13.25 13.00 6.06
C MET A 1 -13.98 11.66 6.10
N ARG A 2 -15.06 11.53 5.32
CA ARG A 2 -15.89 10.33 5.24
C ARG A 2 -15.94 9.96 3.77
N LEU A 3 -15.92 8.65 3.47
CA LEU A 3 -15.90 7.98 2.16
C LEU A 3 -14.49 7.54 1.69
N HIS A 4 -14.35 6.20 1.57
CA HIS A 4 -13.36 5.42 0.83
C HIS A 4 -12.05 4.90 1.48
N LEU A 5 -11.80 5.08 2.78
CA LEU A 5 -10.68 4.32 3.41
C LEU A 5 -10.97 2.81 3.49
N GLY A 6 -12.22 2.42 3.76
CA GLY A 6 -12.61 1.01 3.95
C GLY A 6 -12.31 0.09 2.76
N ASP A 7 -12.38 0.59 1.53
CA ASP A 7 -12.09 -0.23 0.33
C ASP A 7 -10.58 -0.46 0.15
N LEU A 8 -9.75 0.45 0.69
CA LEU A 8 -8.28 0.41 0.60
C LEU A 8 -7.64 -0.23 1.84
N ASP A 9 -8.41 -0.40 2.92
CA ASP A 9 -8.01 -1.13 4.13
C ASP A 9 -7.61 -2.58 3.80
N CYS A 10 -8.18 -3.16 2.74
CA CYS A 10 -7.82 -4.51 2.30
C CYS A 10 -6.30 -4.64 2.03
N LEU A 11 -5.66 -3.63 1.41
CA LEU A 11 -4.23 -3.65 1.10
C LEU A 11 -3.35 -3.54 2.34
N LEU A 12 -3.79 -2.76 3.32
CA LEU A 12 -3.06 -2.58 4.58
C LEU A 12 -3.24 -3.80 5.49
N THR A 13 -4.42 -4.43 5.45
CA THR A 13 -4.71 -5.68 6.16
C THR A 13 -3.78 -6.80 5.67
N ARG A 14 -3.43 -6.84 4.37
CA ARG A 14 -2.38 -7.74 3.85
C ARG A 14 -1.01 -7.51 4.47
N CYS A 15 -0.74 -6.30 4.93
CA CYS A 15 0.50 -5.98 5.63
C CYS A 15 0.39 -6.22 7.14
N ALA A 16 -0.66 -6.93 7.59
CA ALA A 16 -1.03 -7.12 8.99
C ALA A 16 -1.21 -5.78 9.73
N PHE A 17 -1.73 -4.78 9.03
CA PHE A 17 -1.94 -3.43 9.56
C PHE A 17 -3.37 -2.97 9.34
N SER A 18 -4.02 -2.50 10.39
CA SER A 18 -5.33 -1.89 10.31
C SER A 18 -5.21 -0.41 10.65
N PRO A 19 -5.43 0.51 9.69
CA PRO A 19 -5.36 1.94 9.98
C PRO A 19 -6.46 2.35 10.95
N LYS A 20 -6.11 3.18 11.93
CA LYS A 20 -7.06 3.72 12.90
C LYS A 20 -7.72 4.98 12.35
N ARG A 21 -8.89 5.33 12.90
CA ARG A 21 -9.57 6.59 12.55
C ARG A 21 -8.75 7.82 12.92
N ASN A 22 -7.90 7.69 13.94
CA ASN A 22 -6.96 8.72 14.35
C ASN A 22 -5.65 8.58 13.55
N TRP A 23 -5.27 9.66 12.88
CA TRP A 23 -4.03 9.75 12.11
C TRP A 23 -2.78 9.57 12.98
N GLU A 24 -2.74 10.20 14.16
CA GLU A 24 -1.58 10.16 15.06
C GLU A 24 -1.37 8.75 15.59
N GLU A 25 -2.45 8.05 15.96
CA GLU A 25 -2.38 6.65 16.39
C GLU A 25 -1.90 5.74 15.26
N THR A 26 -2.39 5.97 14.03
CA THR A 26 -1.93 5.22 12.85
C THR A 26 -0.44 5.44 12.58
N LEU A 27 0.03 6.69 12.72
CA LEU A 27 1.44 7.03 12.55
C LEU A 27 2.30 6.38 13.64
N LEU A 28 1.84 6.39 14.90
CA LEU A 28 2.50 5.73 16.01
C LEU A 28 2.59 4.21 15.77
N ASP A 29 1.52 3.58 15.31
CA ASP A 29 1.51 2.14 14.99
C ASP A 29 2.51 1.83 13.85
N LEU A 30 2.61 2.69 12.83
CA LEU A 30 3.60 2.54 11.74
C LEU A 30 5.05 2.73 12.24
N GLN A 31 5.27 3.67 13.16
CA GLN A 31 6.59 3.90 13.75
C GLN A 31 7.01 2.74 14.67
N THR A 32 6.07 2.20 15.43
CA THR A 32 6.30 1.14 16.43
C THR A 32 6.14 -0.27 15.88
N PHE A 33 5.78 -0.44 14.61
CA PHE A 33 5.58 -1.73 13.96
C PHE A 33 6.79 -2.68 14.15
N ARG A 34 6.56 -3.80 14.85
CA ARG A 34 7.57 -4.80 15.23
C ARG A 34 7.61 -6.03 14.30
N GLY A 35 7.57 -5.80 13.00
CA GLY A 35 7.72 -6.88 12.00
C GLY A 35 9.15 -7.05 11.48
N THR A 36 9.34 -8.01 10.58
CA THR A 36 10.62 -8.14 9.86
C THR A 36 10.90 -6.89 9.03
N LYS A 37 12.17 -6.66 8.67
CA LYS A 37 12.55 -5.56 7.76
C LYS A 37 11.76 -5.60 6.45
N HIS A 38 11.48 -6.79 5.93
CA HIS A 38 10.70 -7.00 4.72
C HIS A 38 9.23 -6.61 4.91
N SER A 39 8.59 -7.10 5.99
CA SER A 39 7.21 -6.74 6.34
C SER A 39 7.04 -5.23 6.54
N ARG A 40 7.97 -4.59 7.25
CA ARG A 40 7.97 -3.13 7.46
C ARG A 40 8.11 -2.38 6.14
N THR A 41 8.99 -2.84 5.25
CA THR A 41 9.17 -2.23 3.92
C THR A 41 7.90 -2.33 3.08
N LEU A 42 7.26 -3.50 3.07
CA LEU A 42 6.00 -3.72 2.36
C LEU A 42 4.87 -2.83 2.92
N LEU A 43 4.74 -2.76 4.25
CA LEU A 43 3.75 -1.92 4.92
C LEU A 43 3.92 -0.45 4.53
N LEU A 44 5.14 0.07 4.59
CA LEU A 44 5.40 1.47 4.24
C LEU A 44 5.15 1.76 2.76
N LEU A 45 5.52 0.84 1.86
CA LEU A 45 5.23 0.97 0.42
C LEU A 45 3.72 0.95 0.15
N ALA A 46 2.98 0.06 0.81
CA ALA A 46 1.52 0.00 0.70
C ALA A 46 0.87 1.28 1.23
N TRP A 47 1.31 1.75 2.40
CA TRP A 47 0.81 3.00 3.00
C TRP A 47 1.07 4.22 2.12
N GLN A 48 2.31 4.38 1.64
CA GLN A 48 2.69 5.46 0.73
C GLN A 48 1.90 5.41 -0.58
N GLY A 49 1.75 4.21 -1.15
CA GLY A 49 0.93 3.98 -2.34
C GLY A 49 -0.52 4.41 -2.10
N THR A 50 -1.14 3.94 -1.02
CA THR A 50 -2.52 4.29 -0.67
C THR A 50 -2.72 5.80 -0.57
N ILE A 51 -1.86 6.52 0.16
CA ILE A 51 -1.94 7.98 0.26
C ILE A 51 -1.82 8.65 -1.11
N TYR A 52 -0.80 8.27 -1.88
CA TYR A 52 -0.54 8.85 -3.19
C TYR A 52 -1.71 8.65 -4.17
N PHE A 53 -2.23 7.43 -4.28
CA PHE A 53 -3.27 7.12 -5.25
C PHE A 53 -4.64 7.69 -4.85
N ILE A 54 -4.95 7.80 -3.55
CA ILE A 54 -6.14 8.54 -3.07
C ILE A 54 -6.02 10.02 -3.44
N TRP A 55 -4.88 10.63 -3.13
CA TRP A 55 -4.64 12.04 -3.46
C TRP A 55 -4.73 12.29 -4.97
N SER A 56 -4.11 11.42 -5.77
CA SER A 56 -4.14 11.48 -7.23
C SER A 56 -5.55 11.33 -7.78
N GLU A 57 -6.35 10.39 -7.25
CA GLU A 57 -7.76 10.23 -7.63
C GLU A 57 -8.56 11.51 -7.38
N ARG A 58 -8.46 12.07 -6.17
CA ARG A 58 -9.19 13.29 -5.80
C ARG A 58 -8.81 14.49 -6.67
N ASN A 59 -7.52 14.62 -6.99
CA ASN A 59 -7.05 15.68 -7.86
C ASN A 59 -7.52 15.52 -9.30
N ASN A 60 -7.53 14.29 -9.83
CA ASN A 60 -8.06 14.03 -11.17
C ASN A 60 -9.57 14.28 -11.23
N ARG A 61 -10.30 13.98 -10.16
CA ARG A 61 -11.71 14.32 -10.05
C ARG A 61 -11.93 15.83 -10.09
N LEU A 62 -11.19 16.58 -9.28
CA LEU A 62 -11.32 18.04 -9.18
C LEU A 62 -10.92 18.77 -10.47
N HIS A 63 -9.79 18.40 -11.06
CA HIS A 63 -9.18 19.17 -12.16
C HIS A 63 -9.47 18.61 -13.55
N ARG A 64 -9.84 17.33 -13.66
CA ARG A 64 -10.01 16.64 -14.95
C ARG A 64 -11.37 15.96 -15.08
N ASN A 65 -12.24 16.08 -14.07
CA ASN A 65 -13.54 15.42 -14.00
C ASN A 65 -13.45 13.91 -14.33
N THR A 66 -12.33 13.29 -13.97
CA THR A 66 -12.04 11.88 -14.26
C THR A 66 -12.18 11.09 -12.98
N PHE A 67 -12.94 9.99 -13.05
CA PHE A 67 -13.29 9.18 -11.89
C PHE A 67 -12.71 7.77 -12.06
N ARG A 68 -12.22 7.20 -10.96
CA ARG A 68 -11.74 5.82 -10.92
C ARG A 68 -12.41 5.08 -9.78
N SER A 69 -12.70 3.79 -10.00
CA SER A 69 -13.24 2.94 -8.95
C SER A 69 -12.18 2.59 -7.90
N SER A 70 -12.62 2.33 -6.66
CA SER A 70 -11.74 1.86 -5.59
C SER A 70 -10.98 0.61 -6.00
N GLN A 71 -11.64 -0.33 -6.70
CA GLN A 71 -11.03 -1.58 -7.17
C GLN A 71 -9.92 -1.33 -8.19
N SER A 72 -10.11 -0.37 -9.11
CA SER A 72 -9.07 0.01 -10.08
C SER A 72 -7.84 0.58 -9.37
N ILE A 73 -8.05 1.37 -8.31
CA ILE A 73 -6.96 1.96 -7.52
C ILE A 73 -6.22 0.88 -6.72
N VAL A 74 -6.96 -0.03 -6.07
CA VAL A 74 -6.39 -1.17 -5.35
C VAL A 74 -5.52 -2.00 -6.30
N SER A 75 -6.03 -2.33 -7.48
CA SER A 75 -5.30 -3.08 -8.51
C SER A 75 -4.03 -2.35 -8.96
N GLU A 76 -4.11 -1.03 -9.10
CA GLU A 76 -2.96 -0.22 -9.50
C GLU A 76 -1.88 -0.13 -8.41
N ILE A 77 -2.28 0.01 -7.15
CA ILE A 77 -1.35 -0.02 -6.00
C ILE A 77 -0.65 -1.38 -5.94
N ASP A 78 -1.42 -2.47 -6.00
CA ASP A 78 -0.88 -3.83 -5.98
C ASP A 78 0.10 -4.09 -7.14
N ARG A 79 -0.24 -3.65 -8.36
CA ARG A 79 0.67 -3.72 -9.52
C ARG A 79 1.94 -2.90 -9.29
N THR A 80 1.81 -1.72 -8.71
CA THR A 80 2.94 -0.81 -8.45
C THR A 80 3.89 -1.42 -7.41
N ILE A 81 3.36 -2.01 -6.34
CA ILE A 81 4.15 -2.71 -5.33
C ILE A 81 4.89 -3.88 -5.99
N ARG A 82 4.19 -4.78 -6.70
CA ARG A 82 4.82 -5.93 -7.38
C ARG A 82 5.94 -5.49 -8.33
N ARG A 83 5.74 -4.42 -9.10
CA ARG A 83 6.79 -3.85 -9.97
C ARG A 83 7.99 -3.36 -9.18
N LYS A 84 7.76 -2.66 -8.06
CA LYS A 84 8.84 -2.19 -7.18
C LYS A 84 9.64 -3.36 -6.60
N LEU A 85 8.97 -4.42 -6.15
CA LEU A 85 9.65 -5.62 -5.63
C LEU A 85 10.44 -6.36 -6.73
N ALA A 86 9.87 -6.47 -7.93
CA ALA A 86 10.55 -7.05 -9.08
C ALA A 86 11.78 -6.23 -9.52
N SER A 87 11.74 -4.90 -9.38
CA SER A 87 12.88 -4.04 -9.73
C SER A 87 14.12 -4.26 -8.86
N VAL A 88 13.98 -4.92 -7.70
CA VAL A 88 15.12 -5.32 -6.85
C VAL A 88 15.88 -6.51 -7.44
N ARG A 89 15.22 -7.31 -8.29
CA ARG A 89 15.75 -8.59 -8.79
C ARG A 89 17.12 -8.48 -9.47
N PRO A 90 17.43 -7.48 -10.32
CA PRO A 90 18.75 -7.38 -10.95
C PRO A 90 19.88 -7.19 -9.93
N ALA A 91 19.61 -6.53 -8.80
CA ALA A 91 20.62 -6.30 -7.75
C ALA A 91 20.66 -7.45 -6.72
N ASN A 92 19.50 -8.01 -6.36
CA ASN A 92 19.41 -9.10 -5.41
C ASN A 92 18.20 -10.00 -5.73
N PRO A 93 18.41 -11.08 -6.50
CA PRO A 93 17.34 -12.00 -6.90
C PRO A 93 16.67 -12.69 -5.72
N ALA A 94 17.44 -13.12 -4.70
CA ALA A 94 16.92 -13.82 -3.53
C ALA A 94 15.99 -12.92 -2.71
N LEU A 95 16.39 -11.67 -2.49
CA LEU A 95 15.57 -10.67 -1.79
C LEU A 95 14.28 -10.37 -2.56
N SER A 96 14.37 -10.20 -3.88
CA SER A 96 13.18 -9.95 -4.71
C SER A 96 12.18 -11.10 -4.62
N SER A 97 12.67 -12.35 -4.70
CA SER A 97 11.84 -13.55 -4.52
C SER A 97 11.19 -13.59 -3.14
N ALA A 98 11.96 -13.37 -2.06
CA ALA A 98 11.43 -13.39 -0.70
C ALA A 98 10.35 -12.31 -0.47
N LEU A 99 10.56 -11.09 -0.99
CA LEU A 99 9.59 -10.00 -0.89
C LEU A 99 8.31 -10.28 -1.69
N LEU A 100 8.43 -10.81 -2.91
CA LEU A 100 7.28 -11.18 -3.73
C LEU A 100 6.51 -12.34 -3.12
N GLN A 101 7.19 -13.37 -2.62
CA GLN A 101 6.57 -14.49 -1.90
C GLN A 101 5.79 -13.99 -0.68
N LEU A 102 6.39 -13.11 0.13
CA LEU A 102 5.72 -12.50 1.28
C LEU A 102 4.50 -11.64 0.87
N TRP A 103 4.58 -10.95 -0.27
CA TRP A 103 3.44 -10.18 -0.79
C TRP A 103 2.29 -11.08 -1.24
N PHE A 104 2.59 -12.22 -1.89
CA PHE A 104 1.59 -13.18 -2.35
C PHE A 104 1.05 -14.07 -1.22
N SER A 105 1.82 -14.34 -0.16
CA SER A 105 1.37 -15.17 0.97
C SER A 105 0.29 -14.48 1.81
N ASN A 106 0.24 -13.15 1.79
CA ASN A 106 -0.67 -12.36 2.61
C ASN A 106 -1.97 -12.00 1.84
N HIS A 107 -2.40 -12.85 0.90
CA HIS A 107 -3.52 -12.61 -0.01
C HIS A 107 -4.68 -13.57 0.24
#